data_AF-A0A1G0R6F7-F1
#
_entry.id   AF-A0A1G0R6F7-F1
#
_cell.length_a   1.000
_cell.length_b   1.000
_cell.length_c   1.000
_cell.angle_alpha   90.00
_cell.angle_beta   90.00
_cell.angle_gamma   90.00
#
_symmetry.space_group_name_H-M   'P 1'
#
loop_
_entity.id
_entity.type
_entity.pdbx_description
1 polymer ?
#
loop_
_entity_poly.entity_id
_entity_poly.type
_entity_poly.pdbx_seq_one_letter_code
_entity_poly.pdbx_strand_id
1 'polypeptide(L)' 'DATSQDWSVGAIYDSLERLTNWEYLTSQQSDPTPERGGKRKRFYQITEDGMMALNELRKVQDTLWTSLPNLSTDTN' A
#
# COMPACT_ATOMS: atom_id res chain seq x y z
N ASP A 1 -8.15 10.74 1.40
CA ASP A 1 -7.68 11.16 2.74
C ASP A 1 -6.17 11.07 2.96
N ALA A 2 -5.48 9.95 2.70
CA ALA A 2 -4.02 9.88 2.91
C ALA A 2 -3.14 10.39 1.74
N THR A 3 -3.61 10.25 0.49
CA THR A 3 -2.83 10.60 -0.73
C THR A 3 -3.48 11.70 -1.57
N SER A 4 -4.68 12.16 -1.18
CA SER A 4 -5.52 13.09 -1.96
C SER A 4 -5.74 12.69 -3.43
N GLN A 5 -5.56 11.42 -3.76
CA GLN A 5 -5.75 10.87 -5.10
C GLN A 5 -6.96 9.94 -5.13
N ASP A 6 -7.65 9.93 -6.27
CA ASP A 6 -8.73 8.99 -6.55
C ASP A 6 -8.14 7.72 -7.17
N TRP A 7 -8.37 6.59 -6.51
CA TRP A 7 -7.84 5.28 -6.92
C TRP A 7 -9.01 4.37 -7.23
N SER A 8 -8.91 3.65 -8.35
CA SER A 8 -9.92 2.65 -8.67
C SER A 8 -9.88 1.51 -7.64
N VAL A 9 -11.06 1.03 -7.25
CA VAL A 9 -11.20 -0.07 -6.30
C VAL A 9 -10.48 -1.34 -6.79
N GLY A 10 -10.50 -1.59 -8.11
CA GLY A 10 -9.77 -2.69 -8.73
C GLY A 10 -8.26 -2.58 -8.55
N ALA A 11 -7.68 -1.40 -8.78
CA ALA A 11 -6.24 -1.19 -8.63
C ALA A 11 -5.77 -1.42 -7.18
N ILE A 12 -6.60 -1.06 -6.19
CA ILE A 12 -6.32 -1.33 -4.77
C ILE A 12 -6.30 -2.84 -4.52
N TYR A 13 -7.32 -3.58 -4.98
CA TYR A 13 -7.40 -5.02 -4.77
C TYR A 13 -6.28 -5.79 -5.49
N ASP A 14 -5.97 -5.42 -6.74
CA ASP A 14 -4.86 -6.04 -7.48
C ASP A 14 -3.53 -5.82 -6.76
N SER A 15 -3.32 -4.64 -6.19
CA SER A 15 -2.10 -4.33 -5.42
C SER A 15 -2.03 -5.14 -4.13
N LEU A 16 -3.14 -5.23 -3.37
CA LEU A 16 -3.21 -6.02 -2.14
C LEU A 16 -2.99 -7.52 -2.41
N GLU A 17 -3.53 -8.04 -3.51
CA GLU A 17 -3.35 -9.44 -3.90
C GLU A 17 -1.91 -9.72 -4.31
N ARG A 18 -1.26 -8.83 -5.08
CA ARG A 18 0.17 -8.94 -5.41
C ARG A 18 1.06 -8.92 -4.18
N LEU A 19 0.83 -8.00 -3.26
CA LEU A 19 1.60 -7.92 -2.00
C LEU A 19 1.38 -9.15 -1.12
N THR A 20 0.20 -9.75 -1.16
CA THR A 20 -0.08 -11.03 -0.48
C THR A 20 0.67 -12.18 -1.15
N ASN A 21 0.69 -12.24 -2.48
CA ASN A 21 1.41 -13.27 -3.25
C ASN A 21 2.93 -13.19 -3.08
N TRP A 22 3.45 -12.00 -2.76
CA TRP A 22 4.86 -11.78 -2.42
C TRP A 22 5.15 -11.94 -0.92
N GLU A 23 4.20 -12.43 -0.14
CA GLU A 23 4.34 -12.68 1.30
C GLU A 23 4.61 -11.41 2.15
N TYR A 24 4.40 -10.22 1.58
CA TYR A 24 4.49 -8.95 2.31
C TYR A 24 3.24 -8.63 3.12
N LEU A 25 2.11 -9.25 2.79
CA LEU A 25 0.87 -9.20 3.54
C LEU A 25 0.36 -10.63 3.79
N THR A 26 -0.28 -10.84 4.93
CA THR A 26 -1.20 -11.98 5.12
C THR A 26 -2.63 -11.52 4.91
N SER A 27 -3.50 -12.47 4.54
CA SER A 27 -4.90 -12.20 4.30
C SER A 27 -5.81 -13.20 5.01
N GLN A 28 -6.87 -12.70 5.65
CA GLN A 28 -7.88 -13.53 6.32
C GLN A 28 -9.29 -13.12 5.90
N GLN A 29 -10.13 -14.11 5.60
CA GLN A 29 -11.56 -13.89 5.38
C GLN A 29 -12.30 -13.85 6.71
N SER A 30 -13.17 -12.86 6.88
CA SER A 30 -14.10 -12.81 8.00
C SER A 30 -15.20 -13.85 7.84
N ASP A 31 -15.93 -14.07 8.93
CA ASP A 31 -17.24 -14.69 8.84
C ASP A 31 -18.20 -13.81 8.03
N PRO A 32 -19.18 -14.40 7.33
CA PRO A 32 -20.24 -13.66 6.67
C PRO A 32 -20.95 -12.75 7.67
N THR A 33 -21.01 -11.44 7.41
CA THR A 33 -21.72 -10.51 8.30
C THR A 33 -23.04 -10.05 7.67
N PRO A 34 -24.13 -9.95 8.46
CA PRO A 34 -25.43 -9.49 7.96
C PRO A 34 -25.36 -8.09 7.34
N GLU A 35 -24.48 -7.21 7.84
CA GLU A 35 -24.38 -5.81 7.39
C GLU A 35 -23.85 -5.67 5.96
N ARG A 36 -23.29 -6.73 5.36
CA ARG A 36 -22.87 -6.76 3.95
C ARG A 36 -23.69 -7.72 3.09
N GLY A 37 -24.92 -8.05 3.52
CA GLY A 37 -25.76 -9.01 2.81
C GLY A 37 -25.12 -10.40 2.73
N GLY A 38 -24.37 -10.79 3.77
CA GLY A 38 -23.69 -12.08 3.84
C GLY A 38 -22.34 -12.16 3.11
N LYS A 39 -21.84 -11.07 2.53
CA LYS A 39 -20.51 -11.06 1.91
C LYS A 39 -19.42 -10.97 2.98
N ARG A 40 -18.42 -11.86 2.89
CA ARG A 40 -17.24 -11.85 3.76
C ARG A 40 -16.40 -10.60 3.51
N LYS A 41 -15.75 -10.09 4.57
CA LYS A 41 -14.68 -9.09 4.47
C LYS A 41 -13.34 -9.81 4.36
N ARG A 42 -12.41 -9.26 3.59
CA ARG A 42 -11.03 -9.71 3.58
C ARG A 42 -10.19 -8.70 4.35
N PHE A 43 -9.57 -9.16 5.42
CA PHE A 43 -8.62 -8.41 6.23
C PHE A 43 -7.20 -8.70 5.77
N TYR A 44 -6.33 -7.70 5.88
CA TYR A 44 -4.92 -7.82 5.54
C TYR A 44 -4.07 -7.34 6.71
N GLN A 45 -2.96 -8.03 6.95
CA GLN A 45 -2.00 -7.70 8.00
C GLN A 45 -0.61 -7.70 7.38
N ILE A 46 0.19 -6.66 7.64
CA ILE A 46 1.57 -6.61 7.17
C ILE A 46 2.43 -7.67 7.86
N THR A 47 3.31 -8.31 7.10
CA THR A 47 4.31 -9.26 7.63
C THR A 47 5.57 -8.54 8.08
N GLU A 48 6.47 -9.27 8.73
CA GLU A 48 7.80 -8.74 9.07
C GLU A 48 8.58 -8.35 7.80
N ASP A 49 8.58 -9.22 6.79
CA ASP A 49 9.22 -8.96 5.49
C ASP A 49 8.60 -7.75 4.78
N GLY A 50 7.27 -7.60 4.83
CA GLY A 50 6.58 -6.43 4.29
C GLY A 50 7.00 -5.14 4.98
N MET A 51 7.18 -5.19 6.31
CA MET A 51 7.67 -4.04 7.07
C MET A 51 9.13 -3.71 6.75
N MET A 52 9.99 -4.72 6.56
CA MET A 52 11.37 -4.52 6.10
C MET A 52 11.41 -3.88 4.71
N ALA A 53 10.58 -4.35 3.78
CA ALA A 53 10.47 -3.79 2.44
C ALA A 53 10.03 -2.33 2.44
N LEU A 54 9.07 -1.94 3.30
CA LEU A 54 8.67 -0.54 3.46
C LEU A 54 9.80 0.34 3.98
N ASN A 55 10.55 -0.15 4.98
CA ASN A 55 11.70 0.58 5.51
C ASN A 55 12.79 0.79 4.46
N GLU A 56 13.04 -0.22 3.63
CA GLU A 56 14.01 -0.11 2.54
C GLU A 56 13.55 0.88 1.46
N LEU A 57 12.28 0.78 1.05
CA LEU A 57 11.69 1.74 0.11
C LEU A 57 11.81 3.18 0.61
N ARG A 58 11.54 3.41 1.90
CA ARG A 58 11.70 4.73 2.53
C ARG A 58 13.13 5.23 2.45
N LYS A 59 14.13 4.41 2.78
CA LYS A 59 15.55 4.80 2.68
C LYS A 59 15.94 5.17 1.25
N VAL A 60 15.48 4.40 0.27
CA VAL A 60 15.74 4.68 -1.16
C VAL A 60 15.12 6.02 -1.54
N GLN A 61 13.86 6.26 -1.16
CA GLN A 61 13.17 7.53 -1.41
C GLN A 61 13.88 8.70 -0.74
N ASP A 62 14.24 8.59 0.53
CA ASP A 62 14.96 9.64 1.28
C ASP A 62 16.32 9.95 0.64
N THR A 63 17.05 8.91 0.20
CA THR A 63 18.33 9.06 -0.51
C THR A 63 18.13 9.79 -1.84
N LEU A 64 17.14 9.38 -2.62
CA LEU A 64 16.81 10.03 -3.89
C LEU A 64 16.49 11.50 -3.67
N TRP A 65 15.57 11.82 -2.76
CA TRP A 65 15.19 13.20 -2.45
C TRP A 65 16.34 14.06 -1.95
N THR A 66 17.26 13.50 -1.16
CA THR A 66 18.44 14.22 -0.68
C THR A 66 19.49 14.42 -1.78
N SER A 67 19.58 13.49 -2.73
CA SER A 67 20.55 13.53 -3.83
C SER A 67 20.12 14.36 -5.04
N LEU A 68 18.84 14.72 -5.13
CA LEU A 68 18.35 15.58 -6.20
C LEU A 68 19.02 16.96 -6.05
N PRO A 69 19.71 17.48 -7.09
CA PRO A 69 20.13 18.87 -7.11
C PRO A 69 18.90 19.74 -6.87
N ASN A 70 19.04 20.88 -6.17
CA ASN A 70 17.98 21.86 -6.01
C ASN A 70 17.38 22.18 -7.39
N LEU A 71 16.33 21.47 -7.76
CA LEU A 71 15.48 21.78 -8.88
C LEU A 71 14.73 23.01 -8.39
N SER A 72 15.30 24.19 -8.62
CA SER A 72 14.54 25.41 -8.49
C SER A 72 13.36 25.24 -9.44
N THR A 73 12.18 25.02 -8.86
CA THR A 73 10.93 25.24 -9.56
C THR A 73 10.78 26.76 -9.68
N ASP A 74 11.65 27.37 -10.49
CA ASP A 74 11.41 28.70 -11.03
C ASP A 74 10.27 28.52 -12.03
N THR A 75 9.04 28.68 -11.54
CA THR A 75 7.86 28.85 -12.37
C THR A 75 7.35 30.26 -12.13
N ASN A 76 7.57 31.11 -13.14
CA ASN A 76 6.92 32.41 -13.33
C ASN A 76 5.41 32.32 -13.17
#